data_AF-A0A0G1M572-F1
#
_entry.id   AF-A0A0G1M572-F1
#
_cell.length_a   1.000
_cell.length_b   1.000
_cell.length_c   1.000
_cell.angle_alpha   90.00
_cell.angle_beta   90.00
_cell.angle_gamma   90.00
#
_symmetry.space_group_name_H-M   'P 1'
#
loop_
_entity.id
_entity.type
_entity.pdbx_description
1 polymer ?
#
loop_
_entity_poly.entity_id
_entity_poly.type
_entity_poly.pdbx_seq_one_letter_code
_entity_poly.pdbx_strand_id
1 'polypeptide(L)'
;MENWQQLAILVYALVNLVVFAKGYYECKYRKNAYGLTPHLNLLGIIAWGDAVVFGPFWIVASLISYLLNDWYLFLLIISVFWVLRSVGETIYWFNQQFSSKVYPWNKPESLPWHSVFHNDSVWFVHQIIW
;
A
#
# COMPACT_ATOMS: atom_id res chain seq x y z
N MET A 1 25.19 -6.97 -7.46
CA MET A 1 24.51 -5.95 -8.29
C MET A 1 25.50 -4.95 -8.86
N GLU A 2 25.17 -4.34 -9.99
CA GLU A 2 25.88 -3.18 -10.54
C GLU A 2 25.50 -1.89 -9.76
N ASN A 3 26.36 -0.86 -9.80
CA ASN A 3 26.14 0.37 -9.03
C ASN A 3 24.82 1.07 -9.36
N TRP A 4 24.37 1.03 -10.63
CA TRP A 4 23.10 1.65 -11.02
C TRP A 4 21.89 0.90 -10.46
N GLN A 5 21.98 -0.42 -10.27
CA GLN A 5 20.92 -1.24 -9.67
C GLN A 5 20.75 -0.90 -8.18
N GLN A 6 21.87 -0.79 -7.48
CA GLN A 6 21.90 -0.37 -6.08
C GLN A 6 21.31 1.04 -5.90
N LEU A 7 21.74 1.98 -6.76
CA LEU A 7 21.19 3.34 -6.78
C LEU A 7 19.68 3.33 -7.06
N ALA A 8 19.22 2.53 -8.02
CA ALA A 8 17.81 2.42 -8.35
C ALA A 8 16.97 1.93 -7.15
N ILE A 9 17.42 0.88 -6.44
CA ILE A 9 16.74 0.36 -5.24
C ILE A 9 16.69 1.41 -4.13
N LEU A 10 17.80 2.12 -3.89
CA LEU A 10 17.85 3.16 -2.86
C LEU A 10 16.92 4.34 -3.18
N VAL A 11 16.92 4.79 -4.44
CA VAL A 11 15.98 5.84 -4.90
C VAL A 11 14.54 5.36 -4.75
N TYR A 12 14.25 4.10 -5.10
CA TYR A 12 12.92 3.52 -4.95
C TYR A 12 12.46 3.50 -3.48
N ALA A 13 13.35 3.13 -2.55
CA ALA A 13 13.08 3.18 -1.11
C ALA A 13 12.80 4.62 -0.62
N LEU A 14 13.61 5.60 -1.06
CA LEU A 14 13.44 7.01 -0.69
C LEU A 14 12.13 7.60 -1.22
N VAL A 15 11.76 7.30 -2.47
CA VAL A 15 10.47 7.71 -3.04
C VAL A 15 9.32 7.16 -2.20
N ASN A 16 9.38 5.88 -1.82
CA ASN A 16 8.34 5.26 -1.00
C ASN A 16 8.27 5.81 0.43
N LEU A 17 9.39 6.27 1.00
CA LEU A 17 9.39 7.00 2.27
C LEU A 17 8.66 8.34 2.17
N VAL A 18 8.90 9.10 1.10
CA VAL A 18 8.19 10.37 0.87
C VAL A 18 6.69 10.12 0.63
N VAL A 19 6.36 9.10 -0.16
CA VAL A 19 4.97 8.71 -0.43
C VAL A 19 4.26 8.26 0.84
N PHE A 20 4.91 7.46 1.69
CA PHE A 20 4.38 7.05 2.99
C PHE A 20 4.11 8.26 3.89
N ALA A 21 5.09 9.15 4.05
CA ALA A 21 4.94 10.33 4.90
C ALA A 21 3.78 11.22 4.43
N LYS A 22 3.66 11.41 3.10
CA LYS A 22 2.56 12.17 2.51
C LYS A 22 1.21 11.46 2.69
N GLY A 23 1.14 10.15 2.45
CA GLY A 23 -0.07 9.36 2.65
C GLY A 23 -0.54 9.37 4.10
N TYR A 24 0.38 9.24 5.05
CA TYR A 24 0.07 9.35 6.47
C TYR A 24 -0.49 10.73 6.82
N TYR A 25 0.10 11.79 6.27
CA TYR A 25 -0.39 13.15 6.48
C TYR A 25 -1.80 13.37 5.91
N GLU A 26 -2.04 12.92 4.67
CA GLU A 26 -3.34 13.01 3.99
C GLU A 26 -4.43 12.22 4.75
N CYS A 27 -4.12 11.01 5.23
CA CYS A 27 -5.06 10.21 6.01
C CYS A 27 -5.34 10.83 7.38
N LYS A 28 -4.28 11.13 8.15
CA LYS A 28 -4.41 11.54 9.55
C LYS A 28 -4.93 12.96 9.73
N TYR A 29 -4.36 13.92 9.00
CA TYR A 29 -4.65 15.34 9.24
C TYR A 29 -5.68 15.89 8.27
N ARG A 30 -5.67 15.44 7.01
CA ARG A 30 -6.65 15.87 6.00
C ARG A 30 -7.89 14.98 5.91
N LYS A 31 -7.90 13.84 6.61
CA LYS A 31 -9.00 12.85 6.57
C LYS A 31 -9.35 12.41 5.14
N ASN A 32 -8.33 12.35 4.28
CA ASN A 32 -8.46 12.15 2.84
C ASN A 32 -7.95 10.78 2.40
N ALA A 33 -8.30 9.72 3.14
CA ALA A 33 -7.81 8.38 2.87
C ALA A 33 -8.23 7.83 1.48
N TYR A 34 -9.38 8.27 0.96
CA TYR A 34 -9.87 7.89 -0.38
C TYR A 34 -9.44 8.82 -1.51
N GLY A 35 -8.63 9.85 -1.22
CA GLY A 35 -8.14 10.74 -2.25
C GLY A 35 -7.32 9.97 -3.29
N LEU A 36 -7.74 10.03 -4.56
CA LEU A 36 -7.13 9.28 -5.65
C LEU A 36 -5.70 9.77 -5.94
N THR A 37 -4.81 8.82 -6.27
CA THR A 37 -3.40 9.09 -6.54
C THR A 37 -2.95 8.50 -7.88
N PRO A 38 -3.46 9.01 -9.02
CA PRO A 38 -3.22 8.40 -10.34
C PRO A 38 -1.74 8.25 -10.70
N HIS A 39 -0.89 9.18 -10.24
CA HIS A 39 0.56 9.13 -10.48
C HIS A 39 1.30 8.07 -9.64
N LEU A 40 0.67 7.53 -8.60
CA LEU A 40 1.24 6.50 -7.71
C LEU A 40 0.75 5.09 -8.05
N ASN A 41 -0.08 4.94 -9.09
CA ASN A 41 -0.61 3.65 -9.51
C ASN A 41 0.52 2.63 -9.82
N LEU A 42 1.67 3.07 -10.32
CA LEU A 42 2.83 2.20 -10.58
C LEU A 42 3.43 1.57 -9.32
N LEU A 43 3.10 2.11 -8.14
CA LEU A 43 3.47 1.55 -6.84
C LEU A 43 2.32 0.69 -6.25
N GLY A 44 1.25 0.46 -7.01
CA GLY A 44 0.03 -0.19 -6.56
C GLY A 44 -0.86 0.68 -5.65
N ILE A 45 -0.58 1.98 -5.57
CA ILE A 45 -1.24 2.96 -4.70
C ILE A 45 -2.30 3.72 -5.50
N ILE A 46 -3.57 3.40 -5.25
CA ILE A 46 -4.73 3.99 -5.95
C ILE A 46 -5.32 5.15 -5.11
N ALA A 47 -5.26 5.03 -3.79
CA ALA A 47 -5.68 6.07 -2.85
C ALA A 47 -4.61 6.34 -1.76
N TRP A 48 -4.73 7.46 -1.04
CA TRP A 48 -3.81 7.80 0.05
C TRP A 48 -3.73 6.75 1.16
N GLY A 49 -4.82 6.01 1.39
CA GLY A 49 -4.83 4.88 2.32
C GLY A 49 -3.81 3.80 1.96
N ASP A 50 -3.71 3.49 0.67
CA ASP A 50 -2.75 2.49 0.14
C ASP A 50 -1.31 2.94 0.38
N ALA A 51 -1.02 4.23 0.31
CA ALA A 51 0.32 4.77 0.51
C ALA A 51 0.84 4.53 1.93
N VAL A 52 -0.06 4.48 2.92
CA VAL A 52 0.30 4.19 4.33
C VAL A 52 0.70 2.73 4.51
N VAL A 53 0.17 1.83 3.68
CA VAL A 53 0.42 0.39 3.78
C VAL A 53 1.52 -0.07 2.83
N PHE A 54 1.44 0.31 1.55
CA PHE A 54 2.41 -0.09 0.55
C PHE A 54 3.73 0.68 0.63
N GLY A 55 3.73 1.92 1.14
CA GLY A 55 4.97 2.67 1.33
C GLY A 55 5.99 1.93 2.22
N PRO A 56 5.63 1.52 3.45
CA PRO A 56 6.49 0.72 4.32
C PRO A 56 6.86 -0.63 3.71
N PHE A 57 5.91 -1.31 3.05
CA PHE A 57 6.19 -2.56 2.33
C PHE A 57 7.30 -2.38 1.29
N TRP A 58 7.21 -1.36 0.44
CA TRP A 58 8.22 -1.09 -0.58
C TRP A 58 9.56 -0.66 0.00
N ILE A 59 9.58 0.09 1.10
CA ILE A 59 10.83 0.41 1.82
C ILE A 59 11.49 -0.89 2.30
N VAL A 60 10.75 -1.76 2.99
CA VAL A 60 11.29 -3.02 3.53
C VAL A 60 11.77 -3.94 2.40
N ALA A 61 10.97 -4.12 1.35
CA ALA A 61 11.35 -4.91 0.17
C ALA A 61 12.64 -4.41 -0.49
N SER A 62 12.77 -3.08 -0.62
CA SER A 62 13.97 -2.44 -1.18
C SER A 62 15.19 -2.64 -0.29
N LEU A 63 15.04 -2.42 1.02
CA LEU A 63 16.13 -2.59 1.98
C LEU A 63 16.61 -4.05 2.04
N ILE A 64 15.68 -5.01 2.07
CA ILE A 64 16.03 -6.44 2.05
C ILE A 64 16.82 -6.79 0.78
N SER A 65 16.34 -6.37 -0.39
CA SER A 65 17.00 -6.64 -1.67
C SER A 65 18.38 -5.97 -1.75
N TYR A 66 18.51 -4.75 -1.22
CA TYR A 66 19.77 -4.03 -1.13
C TYR A 66 20.77 -4.74 -0.20
N LEU A 67 20.35 -5.12 1.00
CA LEU A 67 21.18 -5.80 2.00
C LEU A 67 21.67 -7.16 1.52
N LEU A 68 20.82 -7.91 0.81
CA LEU A 68 21.18 -9.20 0.22
C LEU A 68 21.97 -9.06 -1.10
N ASN A 69 22.14 -7.83 -1.60
CA ASN A 69 22.82 -7.53 -2.86
C ASN A 69 22.23 -8.30 -4.06
N ASP A 70 20.91 -8.48 -4.09
CA ASP A 70 20.20 -9.29 -5.07
C ASP A 70 19.15 -8.47 -5.86
N TRP A 71 19.46 -8.19 -7.12
CA TRP A 71 18.59 -7.45 -8.03
C TRP A 71 17.38 -8.27 -8.49
N TYR A 72 17.57 -9.58 -8.69
CA TYR A 72 16.50 -10.46 -9.13
C TYR A 72 15.47 -10.66 -8.03
N LEU A 73 15.90 -10.68 -6.77
CA LEU A 73 14.98 -10.65 -5.63
C LEU A 73 14.08 -9.40 -5.66
N PHE A 74 14.64 -8.22 -5.91
CA PHE A 74 13.86 -6.98 -6.03
C PHE A 74 12.81 -7.07 -7.15
N LEU A 75 13.23 -7.53 -8.34
CA LEU A 75 12.32 -7.72 -9.48
C LEU A 75 11.27 -8.79 -9.21
N LEU A 76 11.63 -9.87 -8.53
CA LEU A 76 10.72 -10.94 -8.15
C LEU A 76 9.66 -10.41 -7.18
N ILE A 77 10.04 -9.63 -6.17
CA ILE A 77 9.09 -9.02 -5.24
C ILE A 77 8.13 -8.09 -5.98
N ILE A 78 8.62 -7.25 -6.90
CA ILE A 78 7.75 -6.39 -7.73
C ILE A 78 6.76 -7.23 -8.53
N SER A 79 7.26 -8.30 -9.17
CA SER A 79 6.44 -9.17 -10.02
C SER A 79 5.35 -9.88 -9.23
N VAL A 80 5.72 -10.47 -8.08
CA VAL A 80 4.80 -11.17 -7.18
C VAL A 80 3.79 -10.19 -6.59
N PHE A 81 4.22 -9.01 -6.17
CA PHE A 81 3.32 -7.95 -5.68
C PHE A 81 2.23 -7.66 -6.71
N TRP A 82 2.60 -7.43 -7.97
CA TRP A 82 1.64 -7.09 -9.02
C TRP A 82 0.68 -8.24 -9.32
N VAL A 83 1.18 -9.48 -9.37
CA VAL A 83 0.31 -10.65 -9.55
C VAL A 83 -0.70 -10.76 -8.42
N LEU A 84 -0.25 -10.72 -7.16
CA LEU A 84 -1.13 -10.86 -5.99
C LEU A 84 -2.11 -9.68 -5.89
N ARG A 85 -1.65 -8.45 -6.14
CA ARG A 85 -2.48 -7.24 -6.15
C ARG A 85 -3.59 -7.35 -7.20
N SER A 86 -3.24 -7.70 -8.44
CA SER A 86 -4.21 -7.79 -9.54
C SER A 86 -5.23 -8.91 -9.31
N VAL A 87 -4.79 -10.08 -8.83
CA VAL A 87 -5.70 -11.18 -8.48
C VAL A 87 -6.61 -10.78 -7.31
N GLY A 88 -6.04 -10.21 -6.26
CA GLY A 88 -6.79 -9.75 -5.08
C GLY A 88 -7.85 -8.70 -5.42
N GLU A 89 -7.51 -7.69 -6.23
CA GLU A 89 -8.47 -6.69 -6.71
C GLU A 89 -9.58 -7.31 -7.55
N THR A 90 -9.23 -8.24 -8.45
CA THR A 90 -10.22 -8.92 -9.29
C THR A 90 -11.22 -9.67 -8.43
N ILE A 91 -10.74 -10.44 -7.44
CA ILE A 91 -11.58 -11.16 -6.49
C ILE A 91 -12.42 -10.18 -5.65
N TYR A 92 -11.80 -9.11 -5.14
CA TYR A 92 -12.49 -8.09 -4.35
C TYR A 92 -13.65 -7.46 -5.13
N TRP A 93 -13.38 -6.93 -6.33
CA TRP A 93 -14.41 -6.28 -7.15
C TRP A 93 -15.51 -7.22 -7.61
N PHE A 94 -15.17 -8.48 -7.88
CA PHE A 94 -16.15 -9.52 -8.18
C PHE A 94 -17.10 -9.75 -7.00
N ASN A 95 -16.56 -9.94 -5.80
CA ASN A 95 -17.37 -10.16 -4.59
C ASN A 95 -18.15 -8.91 -4.17
N GLN A 96 -17.60 -7.72 -4.42
CA GLN A 96 -18.26 -6.44 -4.16
C GLN A 96 -19.61 -6.32 -4.90
N GLN A 97 -19.77 -6.96 -6.07
CA GLN A 97 -21.04 -6.94 -6.81
C GLN A 97 -22.20 -7.61 -6.05
N PHE A 98 -21.87 -8.53 -5.14
CA PHE A 98 -22.84 -9.36 -4.43
C PHE A 98 -22.94 -9.02 -2.94
N SER A 99 -22.12 -8.09 -2.44
CA SER A 99 -22.12 -7.70 -1.03
C SER A 99 -23.03 -6.49 -0.78
N SER A 100 -24.03 -6.67 0.08
CA SER A 100 -24.72 -5.53 0.70
C SER A 100 -23.79 -4.91 1.75
N LYS A 101 -23.38 -3.65 1.56
CA LYS A 101 -22.54 -2.88 2.49
C LYS A 101 -23.25 -2.62 3.82
N VAL A 102 -23.38 -3.65 4.64
CA VAL A 102 -24.04 -3.59 5.95
C VAL A 102 -23.11 -4.28 6.93
N TYR A 103 -22.28 -3.49 7.62
CA TYR A 103 -21.39 -3.95 8.70
C TYR A 103 -21.87 -3.45 10.07
N PRO A 104 -23.07 -3.85 10.55
CA PRO A 104 -23.60 -3.35 11.83
C PRO A 104 -22.80 -3.88 13.03
N TRP A 105 -22.10 -5.00 12.86
CA TRP A 105 -21.33 -5.69 13.91
C TRP A 105 -19.91 -5.13 14.10
N ASN A 106 -19.43 -4.28 13.18
CA ASN A 106 -18.03 -3.91 13.12
C ASN A 106 -17.93 -2.44 12.69
N LYS A 107 -17.95 -1.55 13.68
CA LYS A 107 -17.89 -0.10 13.43
C LYS A 107 -16.44 0.28 13.11
N PRO A 108 -16.18 1.18 12.15
CA PRO A 108 -14.82 1.64 11.87
C PRO A 108 -14.11 2.17 13.12
N GLU A 109 -14.86 2.82 14.01
CA GLU A 109 -14.42 3.43 15.26
C GLU A 109 -13.80 2.44 16.25
N SER A 110 -14.23 1.18 16.23
CA SER A 110 -13.72 0.14 17.13
C SER A 110 -12.47 -0.56 16.60
N LEU A 111 -12.03 -0.25 15.38
CA LEU A 111 -10.87 -0.88 14.78
C LEU A 111 -9.56 -0.16 15.14
N PRO A 112 -8.44 -0.91 15.27
CA PRO A 112 -7.11 -0.34 15.31
C PRO A 112 -6.89 0.63 14.14
N TRP A 113 -6.00 1.62 14.28
CA TRP A 113 -5.71 2.59 13.20
C TRP A 113 -6.86 3.52 12.78
N HIS A 114 -8.04 3.44 13.41
CA HIS A 114 -9.12 4.40 13.15
C HIS A 114 -8.69 5.86 13.41
N SER A 115 -7.77 6.10 14.36
CA SER A 115 -7.18 7.42 14.61
C SER A 115 -6.30 7.97 13.47
N VAL A 116 -5.99 7.15 12.46
CA VAL A 116 -5.27 7.56 11.25
C VAL A 116 -6.23 7.68 10.07
N PHE A 117 -7.19 6.77 9.94
CA PHE A 117 -8.04 6.66 8.75
C PHE A 117 -9.43 7.31 8.89
N HIS A 118 -9.93 7.43 10.13
CA HIS A 118 -11.11 8.23 10.52
C HIS A 118 -12.46 7.87 9.86
N ASN A 119 -12.51 6.87 9.00
CA ASN A 119 -13.71 6.43 8.30
C ASN A 119 -13.62 4.92 8.00
N ASP A 120 -14.51 4.44 7.13
CA ASP A 120 -14.53 3.07 6.64
C ASP A 120 -13.27 2.66 5.86
N SER A 121 -12.36 3.59 5.51
CA SER A 121 -11.10 3.25 4.85
C SER A 121 -10.21 2.38 5.74
N VAL A 122 -10.47 2.37 7.05
CA VAL A 122 -9.78 1.47 8.00
C VAL A 122 -10.04 -0.01 7.66
N TRP A 123 -11.19 -0.35 7.06
CA TRP A 123 -11.50 -1.70 6.59
C TRP A 123 -10.54 -2.16 5.50
N PHE A 124 -10.28 -1.28 4.54
CA PHE A 124 -9.37 -1.56 3.42
C PHE A 124 -7.94 -1.79 3.92
N VAL A 125 -7.50 -0.99 4.89
CA VAL A 125 -6.18 -1.16 5.52
C VAL A 125 -6.08 -2.52 6.23
N HIS A 126 -7.14 -2.94 6.93
CA HIS A 126 -7.17 -4.28 7.55
C HIS A 126 -7.16 -5.41 6.52
N GLN A 127 -7.85 -5.26 5.39
CA GLN A 127 -7.84 -6.25 4.30
C GLN A 127 -6.46 -6.43 3.66
N ILE A 128 -5.59 -5.42 3.74
CA ILE A 128 -4.24 -5.50 3.21
C ILE A 128 -3.26 -6.07 4.25
N ILE A 129 -3.53 -5.87 5.54
CA ILE A 129 -2.66 -6.33 6.65
C ILE A 129 -2.99 -7.76 7.09
N TRP A 130 -4.26 -8.18 7.01
CA TRP A 130 -4.77 -9.46 7.50
C TRP A 130 -4.90 -10.50 6.38
#